data_AF-A0A1H3L2Q9-F1
#
_entry.id   AF-A0A1H3L2Q9-F1
#
_cell.length_a   1.000
_cell.length_b   1.000
_cell.length_c   1.000
_cell.angle_alpha   90.00
_cell.angle_beta   90.00
_cell.angle_gamma   90.00
#
_symmetry.space_group_name_H-M   'P 1'
#
loop_
_entity.id
_entity.type
_entity.pdbx_description
1 polymer ?
#
loop_
_entity_poly.entity_id
_entity_poly.type
_entity_poly.pdbx_seq_one_letter_code
_entity_poly.pdbx_strand_id
1 'polypeptide(L)'
;MLGSPSAALTVPLPGSRSRYVFALPQPGGLVYLGITDEPVSEPVLEDDPVPSDAEVDQLLATVNQVLAVPIGRGDLVGAYAGLRPLVLSVSASAGAGPVMRPRTWPSGTC
;
A
#
# COMPACT_ATOMS: atom_id res chain seq x y z
N MET A 1 3.23 13.23 -18.52
CA MET A 1 2.59 11.99 -19.02
C MET A 1 3.66 10.92 -19.34
N LEU A 2 3.51 9.68 -18.84
CA LEU A 2 4.55 8.62 -18.89
C LEU A 2 4.73 7.89 -20.24
N GLY A 3 4.10 8.35 -21.33
CA GLY A 3 4.39 7.83 -22.68
C GLY A 3 3.91 6.41 -22.98
N SER A 4 2.80 5.95 -22.36
CA SER A 4 2.18 4.64 -22.58
C SER A 4 3.10 3.43 -22.34
N PRO A 5 3.65 3.26 -21.11
CA PRO A 5 4.54 2.16 -20.78
C PRO A 5 3.81 0.80 -20.88
N SER A 6 4.48 -0.20 -21.47
CA SER A 6 3.98 -1.58 -21.56
C SER A 6 4.52 -2.49 -20.46
N ALA A 7 5.42 -2.00 -19.62
CA ALA A 7 6.07 -2.74 -18.55
C ALA A 7 5.93 -2.00 -17.21
N ALA A 8 5.90 -2.78 -16.13
CA ALA A 8 5.98 -2.24 -14.77
C ALA A 8 7.42 -1.83 -14.45
N LEU A 9 7.56 -0.75 -13.69
CA LEU A 9 8.82 -0.29 -13.14
C LEU A 9 8.81 -0.51 -11.62
N THR A 10 9.93 -0.98 -11.08
CA THR A 10 10.15 -1.12 -9.64
C THR A 10 11.41 -0.34 -9.26
N VAL A 11 11.25 0.72 -8.48
CA VAL A 11 12.31 1.65 -8.10
C VAL A 11 12.60 1.53 -6.60
N PRO A 12 13.85 1.28 -6.18
CA PRO A 12 14.19 1.22 -4.76
C PRO A 12 14.00 2.57 -4.09
N LEU A 13 13.41 2.57 -2.89
CA LEU A 13 13.31 3.78 -2.07
C LEU A 13 14.69 4.11 -1.47
N PRO A 14 15.23 5.32 -1.68
CA PRO A 14 16.51 5.70 -1.09
C PRO A 14 16.54 5.55 0.42
N GLY A 15 17.64 5.02 0.96
CA GLY A 15 17.80 4.78 2.39
C GLY A 15 17.08 3.52 2.92
N SER A 16 16.34 2.79 2.07
CA SER A 16 15.74 1.51 2.43
C SER A 16 16.36 0.34 1.65
N ARG A 17 16.39 -0.83 2.26
CA ARG A 17 16.83 -2.09 1.63
C ARG A 17 15.67 -2.94 1.11
N SER A 18 14.47 -2.69 1.61
CA SER A 18 13.30 -3.57 1.40
C SER A 18 12.07 -2.82 0.89
N ARG A 19 12.16 -1.50 0.67
CA ARG A 19 11.06 -0.69 0.16
C ARG A 19 11.28 -0.26 -1.29
N TYR A 20 10.19 -0.27 -2.04
CA TYR A 20 10.17 0.04 -3.46
C TYR A 20 8.91 0.82 -3.82
N VAL A 21 9.04 1.68 -4.82
CA VAL A 21 7.92 2.31 -5.53
C VAL A 21 7.73 1.61 -6.87
N PHE A 22 6.50 1.25 -7.16
CA PHE A 22 6.05 0.63 -8.38
C PHE A 22 5.35 1.67 -9.26
N ALA A 23 5.63 1.62 -10.56
CA ALA A 23 4.80 2.25 -11.58
C ALA A 23 4.13 1.16 -12.41
N LEU A 24 2.82 1.03 -12.26
CA LEU A 24 2.03 -0.07 -12.83
C LEU A 24 1.09 0.45 -13.93
N PRO A 25 1.41 0.21 -15.21
CA PRO A 25 0.55 0.61 -16.31
C PRO A 25 -0.82 -0.07 -16.24
N GLN A 26 -1.88 0.69 -16.50
CA GLN A 26 -3.26 0.22 -16.52
C GLN A 26 -3.85 0.31 -17.93
N PRO A 27 -4.85 -0.53 -18.26
CA PRO A 27 -5.69 -0.30 -19.42
C PRO A 27 -6.28 1.13 -19.39
N GLY A 28 -6.29 1.80 -20.55
CA GLY A 28 -6.75 3.20 -20.63
C GLY A 28 -5.66 4.26 -20.45
N GLY A 29 -4.39 3.86 -20.34
CA GLY A 29 -3.24 4.78 -20.39
C GLY A 29 -2.88 5.43 -19.05
N LEU A 30 -3.55 5.05 -17.97
CA LEU A 30 -3.16 5.43 -16.62
C LEU A 30 -1.98 4.60 -16.14
N VAL A 31 -1.21 5.16 -15.21
CA VAL A 31 -0.16 4.44 -14.49
C VAL A 31 -0.37 4.69 -13.01
N TYR A 32 -0.50 3.61 -12.24
CA TYR A 32 -0.58 3.72 -10.79
C TYR A 32 0.82 3.77 -10.19
N LEU A 33 1.07 4.80 -9.37
CA LEU A 33 2.30 4.97 -8.61
C LEU A 33 2.01 4.62 -7.15
N GLY A 34 2.82 3.75 -6.56
CA GLY A 34 2.64 3.35 -5.17
C GLY A 34 3.65 2.27 -4.76
N ILE A 35 3.73 1.84 -3.52
CA ILE A 35 2.91 2.27 -2.38
C ILE A 35 3.81 3.02 -1.38
N THR A 36 3.19 3.85 -0.55
CA THR A 36 3.75 4.31 0.71
C THR A 36 3.39 3.35 1.83
N ASP A 37 4.13 3.37 2.92
CA ASP A 37 3.87 2.51 4.07
C ASP A 37 4.14 3.35 5.32
N GLU A 38 3.12 4.11 5.68
CA GLU A 38 3.13 5.04 6.79
C GLU A 38 2.40 4.42 8.00
N PRO A 39 3.02 4.40 9.19
CA PRO A 39 2.40 3.83 10.37
C PRO A 39 1.25 4.73 10.84
N VAL A 40 0.05 4.16 10.92
CA VAL A 40 -1.10 4.84 11.53
C VAL A 40 -1.07 4.59 13.03
N SER A 41 -0.79 5.65 13.79
CA SER A 41 -0.65 5.58 15.25
C SER A 41 -1.95 5.87 16.00
N GLU A 42 -2.90 6.51 15.34
CA GLU A 42 -4.19 6.91 15.91
C GLU A 42 -5.25 5.83 15.64
N PRO A 43 -6.32 5.75 16.46
CA PRO A 43 -7.46 4.90 16.15
C PRO A 43 -7.94 5.21 14.73
N VAL A 44 -8.24 4.16 13.96
CA VAL A 44 -8.77 4.32 12.59
C VAL A 44 -9.99 5.22 12.67
N LEU A 45 -9.88 6.43 12.11
CA LEU A 45 -10.97 7.38 12.02
C LEU A 45 -12.10 6.76 11.19
N GLU A 46 -13.35 7.19 11.43
CA GLU A 46 -14.51 6.71 10.65
C GLU A 46 -14.44 7.13 9.17
N ASP A 47 -13.59 8.11 8.85
CA ASP A 47 -13.38 8.63 7.51
C ASP A 47 -12.44 7.74 6.67
N ASP A 48 -12.65 7.75 5.34
CA ASP A 48 -11.80 7.02 4.40
C ASP A 48 -10.37 7.58 4.39
N PRO A 49 -9.33 6.71 4.33
CA PRO A 49 -7.94 7.16 4.28
C PRO A 49 -7.64 7.90 2.97
N VAL A 50 -6.94 9.03 3.09
CA VAL A 50 -6.49 9.85 1.97
C VAL A 50 -4.97 10.00 2.06
N PRO A 51 -4.22 9.85 0.94
CA PRO A 51 -2.78 10.03 0.97
C PRO A 51 -2.43 11.49 1.23
N SER A 52 -1.43 11.70 2.07
CA SER A 52 -0.90 13.02 2.37
C SER A 52 -0.08 13.59 1.22
N ASP A 53 0.10 14.91 1.23
CA ASP A 53 0.98 15.60 0.28
C ASP A 53 2.42 15.07 0.32
N ALA A 54 2.91 14.73 1.50
CA ALA A 54 4.26 14.20 1.69
C ALA A 54 4.43 12.81 1.05
N GLU A 55 3.39 11.97 1.11
CA GLU A 55 3.39 10.66 0.44
C GLU A 55 3.42 10.81 -1.08
N VAL A 56 2.61 11.71 -1.63
CA VAL A 56 2.62 12.02 -3.06
C VAL A 56 4.00 12.51 -3.50
N ASP A 57 4.61 13.43 -2.74
CA ASP A 57 5.93 13.96 -3.07
C ASP A 57 7.02 12.88 -2.97
N GLN A 58 6.94 11.97 -2.01
CA GLN A 58 7.86 10.83 -1.91
C GLN A 58 7.78 9.92 -3.14
N LEU A 59 6.56 9.58 -3.59
CA LEU A 59 6.36 8.73 -4.77
C LEU A 59 6.94 9.39 -6.04
N LEU A 60 6.63 10.67 -6.25
CA LEU A 60 7.15 11.44 -7.39
C LEU A 60 8.68 11.56 -7.34
N ALA A 61 9.24 11.92 -6.19
CA ALA A 61 10.69 12.03 -6.00
C ALA A 61 11.41 10.69 -6.22
N THR A 62 10.79 9.58 -5.83
CA THR A 62 11.37 8.24 -6.01
C THR A 62 11.38 7.84 -7.47
N VAL A 63 10.24 7.92 -8.17
CA VAL A 63 10.17 7.49 -9.57
C VAL A 63 10.98 8.40 -10.50
N ASN A 64 11.05 9.70 -10.23
CA ASN A 64 11.80 10.65 -11.03
C ASN A 64 13.34 10.44 -11.01
N GLN A 65 13.86 9.58 -10.13
CA GLN A 65 15.29 9.21 -10.15
C GLN A 65 15.68 8.39 -11.39
N VAL A 66 14.71 7.72 -12.03
CA VAL A 66 14.97 6.81 -13.14
C VAL A 66 14.25 7.22 -14.43
N LEU A 67 13.38 8.22 -14.38
CA LEU A 67 12.69 8.74 -15.57
C LEU A 67 13.56 9.75 -16.29
N ALA A 68 13.68 9.60 -17.62
CA ALA A 68 14.35 10.59 -18.46
C ALA A 68 13.60 11.92 -18.52
N VAL A 69 12.27 11.88 -18.45
CA VAL A 69 11.39 13.05 -18.38
C VAL A 69 10.68 13.01 -17.03
N PRO A 70 10.96 13.95 -16.11
CA PRO A 70 10.33 13.94 -14.80
C PRO A 70 8.85 14.29 -14.91
N ILE A 71 8.06 13.71 -14.01
CA ILE A 71 6.63 13.99 -13.84
C ILE A 71 6.38 14.78 -12.56
N GLY A 72 5.30 15.56 -12.52
CA GLY A 72 4.94 16.40 -11.38
C GLY A 72 3.49 16.28 -10.95
N ARG A 73 3.09 17.08 -9.96
CA ARG A 73 1.71 17.11 -9.44
C ARG A 73 0.66 17.43 -10.50
N GLY A 74 1.02 18.18 -11.55
CA GLY A 74 0.12 18.46 -12.68
C GLY A 74 -0.19 17.26 -13.57
N ASP A 75 0.59 16.16 -13.48
CA ASP A 75 0.32 14.91 -14.18
C ASP A 75 -0.61 13.97 -13.39
N LEU A 76 -0.96 14.32 -12.14
CA LEU A 76 -1.82 13.50 -11.27
C LEU A 76 -3.28 13.72 -11.63
N VAL A 77 -3.99 12.62 -11.90
CA VAL A 77 -5.44 12.63 -12.16
C VAL A 77 -6.27 12.28 -10.91
N GLY A 78 -5.63 11.77 -9.87
CA GLY A 78 -6.26 11.38 -8.61
C GLY A 78 -5.27 10.64 -7.71
N ALA A 79 -5.64 10.49 -6.44
CA ALA A 79 -4.87 9.75 -5.44
C ALA A 79 -5.84 9.05 -4.47
N TYR A 80 -5.44 7.89 -3.97
CA TYR A 80 -6.22 7.09 -3.02
C TYR A 80 -5.26 6.41 -2.03
N ALA A 81 -5.75 6.11 -0.84
CA ALA A 81 -5.02 5.37 0.17
C ALA A 81 -5.86 4.20 0.69
N GLY A 82 -5.21 3.27 1.37
CA GLY A 82 -5.84 2.11 1.97
C GLY A 82 -5.06 1.62 3.17
N LEU A 83 -5.76 1.23 4.22
CA LEU A 83 -5.14 0.68 5.43
C LEU A 83 -4.80 -0.80 5.22
N ARG A 84 -3.62 -1.21 5.68
CA ARG A 84 -3.16 -2.61 5.65
C ARG A 84 -3.22 -3.18 7.07
N PRO A 85 -4.23 -4.01 7.43
CA PRO A 85 -4.30 -4.61 8.75
C PRO A 85 -3.09 -5.51 8.99
N LEU A 86 -2.28 -5.18 9.99
CA LEU A 86 -1.15 -6.01 10.42
C LEU A 86 -1.59 -6.86 11.61
N VAL A 87 -1.57 -8.19 11.43
CA VAL A 87 -1.82 -9.12 12.54
C VAL A 87 -0.55 -9.20 13.39
N LEU A 88 -0.63 -8.73 14.63
CA LEU A 88 0.41 -8.94 15.63
C LEU A 88 0.15 -10.28 16.33
N SER A 89 1.08 -11.25 16.24
CA SER A 89 0.96 -12.47 17.03
C SER A 89 1.35 -12.19 18.48
N VAL A 90 0.46 -12.52 19.42
CA VAL A 90 0.77 -12.42 20.84
C VAL A 90 1.71 -13.57 21.22
N SER A 91 3.02 -13.31 21.18
CA SER A 91 4.01 -14.18 21.80
C SER A 91 5.01 -13.34 22.58
N ALA A 92 4.51 -12.74 23.67
CA ALA A 92 5.31 -12.22 24.78
C ALA A 92 4.46 -12.36 26.07
N SER A 93 4.69 -13.47 26.78
CA SER A 93 4.29 -13.84 28.16
C SER A 93 3.21 -13.01 28.90
N ALA A 94 2.02 -13.60 29.12
CA ALA A 94 1.45 -13.92 30.45
C ALA A 94 -0.05 -14.27 30.36
N GLY A 95 -0.44 -15.40 30.97
CA GLY A 95 -1.81 -15.65 31.46
C GLY A 95 -2.71 -16.50 30.55
N ALA A 96 -2.96 -17.74 30.95
CA ALA A 96 -3.93 -18.64 30.32
C ALA A 96 -5.35 -18.05 30.33
N GLY A 97 -6.00 -17.99 29.16
CA GLY A 97 -7.42 -17.67 28.96
C GLY A 97 -8.14 -18.83 28.24
N PRO A 98 -9.45 -19.05 28.48
CA PRO A 98 -10.03 -20.39 28.40
C PRO A 98 -10.24 -20.88 26.97
N VAL A 99 -10.07 -22.19 26.82
CA VAL A 99 -10.34 -22.96 25.60
C VAL A 99 -11.82 -22.90 25.22
N MET A 100 -12.13 -22.42 24.02
CA MET A 100 -13.46 -22.51 23.42
C MET A 100 -13.60 -23.87 22.70
N ARG A 101 -14.63 -24.65 23.07
CA ARG A 101 -14.97 -25.92 22.42
C ARG A 101 -15.56 -25.66 21.02
N PRO A 102 -15.19 -26.44 19.99
CA PRO A 102 -15.76 -26.27 18.65
C PRO A 102 -17.26 -26.65 18.66
N ARG A 103 -18.11 -25.76 18.14
CA ARG A 103 -19.50 -26.08 17.81
C ARG A 103 -19.49 -26.94 16.56
N THR A 104 -20.00 -28.16 16.67
CA THR A 104 -20.19 -29.09 15.55
C THR A 104 -21.21 -28.51 14.57
N TRP A 105 -20.86 -28.50 13.28
CA TRP A 105 -21.78 -28.23 12.17
C TRP A 105 -22.74 -29.41 12.01
N PRO A 106 -24.07 -29.22 11.88
CA PRO A 106 -24.98 -30.32 11.62
C PRO A 106 -24.73 -30.86 10.20
N SER A 107 -24.44 -32.15 10.15
CA SER A 107 -24.32 -32.98 8.95
C SER A 107 -25.49 -32.77 7.98
N GLY A 108 -25.20 -32.21 6.82
CA GLY A 108 -26.05 -32.22 5.62
C GLY A 108 -25.42 -33.15 4.59
N THR A 109 -26.23 -34.07 4.09
CA THR A 109 -25.88 -35.30 3.38
C THR A 109 -25.41 -35.08 1.94
N CYS A 110 -24.64 -36.08 1.47
CA CYS A 110 -24.13 -36.41 0.14
C CYS A 110 -24.79 -35.78 -1.09
#